data_AF-X1TAE9-F1
#
_entry.id   AF-X1TAE9-F1
#
_cell.length_a   1.000
_cell.length_b   1.000
_cell.length_c   1.000
_cell.angle_alpha   90.00
_cell.angle_beta   90.00
_cell.angle_gamma   90.00
#
_symmetry.space_group_name_H-M   'P 1'
#
loop_
_entity.id
_entity.type
_entity.pdbx_description
1 polymer ?
#
loop_
_entity_poly.entity_id
_entity_poly.type
_entity_poly.pdbx_seq_one_letter_code
_entity_poly.pdbx_strand_id
1 'polypeptide(L)'
;ELLIPRFVLSELQHIADSSDSLKRKRGRRGLDILNKMTKIRKNKIKIVGKDYNEPKEVDAKIIKLAKEIKAKVITNDYNLNKVAQLEGIPVLNINDLSNALKAVILPGEEMNTQIIKEGKEPEQGIAYLDDGTMIVVEDGHKYIGKKVNILVTSILQTPAGRMIFGRVKSVRDRKSNEFKNVVRLSSRK
;
A
#
# COMPACT_ATOMS: atom_id res chain seq x y z
N GLU A 1 1.47 -7.50 -20.79
CA GLU A 1 2.08 -6.27 -21.35
C GLU A 1 1.37 -5.05 -20.78
N LEU A 2 1.99 -3.87 -20.77
CA LEU A 2 1.38 -2.61 -20.36
C LEU A 2 0.99 -1.82 -21.61
N LEU A 3 -0.28 -1.44 -21.69
CA LEU A 3 -0.82 -0.67 -22.81
C LEU A 3 -1.01 0.78 -22.40
N ILE A 4 -0.50 1.70 -23.22
CA ILE A 4 -0.67 3.13 -23.02
C ILE A 4 -1.47 3.68 -24.21
N PRO A 5 -2.74 4.08 -24.01
CA PRO A 5 -3.53 4.64 -25.10
C PRO A 5 -2.98 5.99 -25.53
N ARG A 6 -2.98 6.27 -26.83
CA ARG A 6 -2.47 7.54 -27.37
C ARG A 6 -3.25 8.75 -26.85
N PHE A 7 -4.57 8.62 -26.66
CA PHE A 7 -5.39 9.70 -26.09
C PHE A 7 -4.98 10.07 -24.65
N VAL A 8 -4.43 9.13 -23.86
CA VAL A 8 -3.88 9.44 -22.52
C VAL A 8 -2.57 10.24 -22.64
N LEU A 9 -1.74 9.92 -23.64
CA LEU A 9 -0.52 10.69 -23.91
C LEU A 9 -0.85 12.12 -24.36
N SER A 10 -1.87 12.27 -25.22
CA SER A 10 -2.36 13.58 -25.65
C SER A 10 -2.86 14.40 -24.47
N GLU A 11 -3.67 13.82 -23.57
CA GLU A 11 -4.13 14.49 -22.35
C GLU A 11 -2.97 14.91 -21.45
N LEU A 12 -1.99 14.01 -21.27
CA LEU A 12 -0.82 14.29 -20.46
C LEU A 12 0.04 15.43 -21.05
N GLN A 13 0.13 15.51 -22.38
CA GLN A 13 0.78 16.61 -23.09
C GLN A 13 0.02 17.93 -22.88
N HIS A 14 -1.31 17.93 -23.04
CA HIS A 14 -2.13 19.11 -22.76
C HIS A 14 -1.95 19.63 -21.32
N ILE A 15 -1.86 18.72 -20.34
CA ILE A 15 -1.56 19.07 -18.95
C ILE A 15 -0.13 19.61 -18.81
N ALA A 16 0.84 19.04 -19.53
CA ALA A 16 2.23 19.48 -19.53
C ALA A 16 2.46 20.85 -20.20
N ASP A 17 1.49 21.32 -21.00
CA ASP A 17 1.48 22.63 -21.64
C ASP A 17 0.55 23.64 -20.92
N SER A 18 -0.09 23.22 -19.83
CA SER A 18 -1.00 24.07 -19.06
C SER A 18 -0.33 25.35 -18.57
N SER A 19 -1.07 26.47 -18.57
CA SER A 19 -0.63 27.75 -17.97
C SER A 19 -0.44 27.65 -16.44
N ASP A 20 -1.18 26.75 -15.78
CA ASP A 20 -1.03 26.44 -14.36
C ASP A 20 0.31 25.72 -14.10
N SER A 21 1.18 26.35 -13.30
CA SER A 21 2.53 25.85 -13.01
C SER A 21 2.56 24.46 -12.37
N LEU A 22 1.61 24.16 -11.49
CA LEU A 22 1.52 22.87 -10.79
C LEU A 22 1.08 21.77 -11.74
N LYS A 23 0.04 22.02 -12.54
CA LYS A 23 -0.41 21.08 -13.59
C LYS A 23 0.72 20.82 -14.58
N ARG A 24 1.37 21.89 -15.07
CA ARG A 24 2.50 21.82 -15.99
C ARG A 24 3.64 20.95 -15.46
N LYS A 25 4.04 21.15 -14.20
CA LYS A 25 5.09 20.36 -13.53
C LYS A 25 4.69 18.89 -13.38
N ARG A 26 3.42 18.60 -13.06
CA ARG A 26 2.90 17.22 -12.96
C ARG A 26 2.86 16.52 -14.32
N GLY A 27 2.38 17.20 -15.37
CA GLY A 27 2.32 16.66 -16.73
C GLY A 27 3.70 16.29 -17.27
N ARG A 28 4.68 17.20 -17.18
CA ARG A 28 6.07 16.93 -17.59
C ARG A 28 6.67 15.75 -16.84
N ARG A 29 6.49 15.71 -15.51
CA ARG A 29 6.95 14.57 -14.69
C ARG A 29 6.34 13.24 -15.15
N GLY A 30 5.06 13.24 -15.53
CA GLY A 30 4.41 12.05 -16.10
C GLY A 30 5.08 11.57 -17.39
N LEU A 31 5.35 12.50 -18.33
CA LEU A 31 6.03 12.20 -19.58
C LEU A 31 7.46 11.67 -19.36
N ASP A 32 8.21 12.28 -18.43
CA ASP A 32 9.56 11.85 -18.07
C ASP A 32 9.57 10.40 -17.52
N ILE A 33 8.62 10.08 -16.64
CA ILE A 33 8.48 8.73 -16.07
C ILE A 33 8.12 7.72 -17.17
N LEU A 34 7.19 8.05 -18.07
CA LEU A 34 6.83 7.18 -19.19
C LEU A 34 8.03 6.90 -20.09
N ASN A 35 8.82 7.94 -20.42
CA ASN A 35 10.06 7.79 -21.19
C ASN A 35 11.10 6.92 -20.48
N LYS A 36 11.21 7.03 -19.16
CA LYS A 36 12.10 6.16 -18.37
C LYS A 36 11.60 4.71 -18.38
N MET A 37 10.30 4.50 -18.24
CA MET A 37 9.68 3.17 -18.24
C MET A 37 9.85 2.45 -19.58
N THR A 38 9.66 3.16 -20.71
CA THR A 38 9.85 2.59 -22.05
C THR A 38 11.30 2.21 -22.32
N LYS A 39 12.27 2.98 -21.80
CA LYS A 39 13.71 2.63 -21.89
C LYS A 39 14.07 1.37 -21.10
N ILE A 40 13.55 1.21 -19.88
CA ILE A 40 13.88 0.06 -19.00
C ILE A 40 13.19 -1.22 -19.48
N ARG A 41 11.95 -1.11 -19.98
CA ARG A 41 11.11 -2.28 -20.31
C ARG A 41 10.52 -2.19 -21.72
N LYS A 42 11.38 -1.98 -22.72
CA LYS A 42 11.00 -1.76 -24.12
C LYS A 42 10.01 -2.80 -24.67
N ASN A 43 10.19 -4.08 -24.34
CA ASN A 43 9.34 -5.17 -24.83
C ASN A 43 8.08 -5.42 -23.99
N LYS A 44 7.81 -4.59 -22.96
CA LYS A 44 6.64 -4.75 -22.09
C LYS A 44 5.68 -3.56 -22.14
N ILE A 45 6.00 -2.49 -22.88
CA ILE A 45 5.15 -1.30 -23.00
C ILE A 45 4.79 -1.08 -24.47
N LYS A 46 3.49 -0.99 -24.78
CA LYS A 46 2.98 -0.76 -26.12
C LYS A 46 2.06 0.45 -26.13
N ILE A 47 2.31 1.38 -27.05
CA ILE A 47 1.41 2.52 -27.29
C ILE A 47 0.31 2.05 -28.23
N VAL A 48 -0.95 2.24 -27.82
CA VAL A 48 -2.13 1.87 -28.59
C VAL A 48 -2.69 3.11 -29.26
N GLY A 49 -2.67 3.15 -30.60
CA GLY A 49 -3.15 4.28 -31.39
C GLY A 49 -4.68 4.38 -31.52
N LYS A 50 -5.43 3.48 -30.87
CA LYS A 50 -6.89 3.49 -30.92
C LYS A 50 -7.46 4.65 -30.11
N ASP A 51 -8.35 5.41 -30.73
CA ASP A 51 -9.10 6.51 -30.12
C ASP A 51 -10.58 6.41 -30.53
N TYR A 52 -11.44 7.14 -29.82
CA TYR A 52 -12.88 7.14 -30.00
C TYR A 52 -13.41 8.56 -30.19
N ASN A 53 -14.33 8.73 -31.15
CA ASN A 53 -15.05 9.99 -31.33
C ASN A 53 -16.03 10.23 -30.17
N GLU A 54 -16.67 9.16 -29.69
CA GLU A 54 -17.53 9.15 -28.51
C GLU A 54 -17.25 7.88 -27.67
N PRO A 55 -17.17 7.97 -26.33
CA PRO A 55 -17.29 9.19 -25.51
C PRO A 55 -16.06 10.10 -25.62
N LYS A 56 -16.22 11.40 -25.32
CA LYS A 56 -15.12 12.38 -25.32
C LYS A 56 -14.24 12.29 -24.08
N GLU A 57 -14.80 11.98 -22.92
CA GLU A 57 -14.01 11.94 -21.68
C GLU A 57 -12.95 10.84 -21.75
N VAL A 58 -11.72 11.18 -21.35
CA VAL A 58 -10.58 10.25 -21.33
C VAL A 58 -10.88 9.02 -20.49
N ASP A 59 -11.49 9.21 -19.31
CA ASP A 59 -11.89 8.12 -18.41
C ASP A 59 -12.82 7.13 -19.09
N ALA A 60 -13.85 7.62 -19.77
CA ALA A 60 -14.81 6.79 -20.49
C ALA A 60 -14.15 6.07 -21.68
N LYS A 61 -13.19 6.71 -22.36
CA LYS A 61 -12.35 6.06 -23.39
C LYS A 61 -11.49 4.94 -22.82
N ILE A 62 -10.92 5.10 -21.61
CA ILE A 62 -10.17 4.04 -20.91
C ILE A 62 -11.07 2.84 -20.64
N ILE A 63 -12.25 3.05 -20.06
CA ILE A 63 -13.23 1.99 -19.78
C ILE A 63 -13.61 1.26 -21.07
N LYS A 64 -13.98 1.99 -22.12
CA LYS A 64 -14.36 1.44 -23.42
C LYS A 64 -13.25 0.59 -24.02
N LEU A 65 -12.02 1.10 -24.05
CA LEU A 65 -10.86 0.35 -24.55
C LEU A 65 -10.61 -0.91 -23.72
N ALA A 66 -10.64 -0.82 -22.39
CA ALA A 66 -10.36 -1.93 -21.50
C ALA A 66 -11.39 -3.07 -21.67
N LYS A 67 -12.68 -2.74 -21.84
CA LYS A 67 -13.71 -3.75 -22.16
C LYS A 67 -13.43 -4.45 -23.47
N GLU A 68 -13.15 -3.69 -24.53
CA GLU A 68 -13.03 -4.23 -25.87
C GLU A 68 -11.87 -5.23 -25.99
N ILE A 69 -10.73 -4.91 -25.38
CA ILE A 69 -9.54 -5.76 -25.42
C ILE A 69 -9.44 -6.70 -24.21
N LYS A 70 -10.47 -6.74 -23.35
CA LYS A 70 -10.51 -7.52 -22.10
C LYS A 70 -9.28 -7.28 -21.20
N ALA A 71 -8.83 -6.03 -21.11
CA ALA A 71 -7.71 -5.63 -20.27
C ALA A 71 -8.14 -5.23 -18.85
N LYS A 72 -7.17 -5.23 -17.94
CA LYS A 72 -7.31 -4.66 -16.60
C LYS A 72 -6.92 -3.18 -16.62
N VAL A 73 -7.58 -2.36 -15.83
CA VAL A 73 -7.25 -0.93 -15.68
C VAL A 73 -6.28 -0.75 -14.52
N ILE A 74 -5.20 -0.01 -14.73
CA ILE A 74 -4.30 0.45 -13.66
C ILE A 74 -4.57 1.92 -13.45
N THR A 75 -4.95 2.32 -12.24
CA THR A 75 -5.26 3.72 -11.94
C THR A 75 -4.93 4.06 -10.48
N ASN A 76 -4.77 5.34 -10.19
CA ASN A 76 -4.79 5.89 -8.83
C ASN A 76 -6.08 6.68 -8.52
N ASP A 77 -6.95 6.85 -9.52
CA ASP A 77 -8.22 7.56 -9.40
C ASP A 77 -9.30 6.66 -8.78
N TYR A 78 -9.94 7.15 -7.72
CA TYR A 78 -10.97 6.42 -6.99
C TYR A 78 -12.30 6.31 -7.76
N ASN A 79 -12.67 7.36 -8.50
CA ASN A 79 -13.93 7.40 -9.25
C ASN A 79 -13.84 6.51 -10.50
N LEU A 80 -12.73 6.58 -11.24
CA LEU A 80 -12.47 5.68 -12.36
C LEU A 80 -12.46 4.21 -11.91
N ASN A 81 -11.90 3.94 -10.74
CA ASN A 81 -11.93 2.60 -10.15
C ASN A 81 -13.38 2.12 -9.92
N LYS A 82 -14.23 2.95 -9.28
CA LYS A 82 -15.65 2.60 -9.04
C LYS A 82 -16.42 2.36 -10.33
N VAL A 83 -16.26 3.23 -11.33
CA VAL A 83 -16.93 3.07 -12.63
C VAL A 83 -16.45 1.80 -13.33
N ALA A 84 -15.14 1.55 -13.37
CA ALA A 84 -14.58 0.33 -13.98
C ALA A 84 -15.10 -0.95 -13.31
N GLN A 85 -15.20 -0.97 -11.99
CA GLN A 85 -15.72 -2.11 -11.24
C GLN A 85 -17.21 -2.39 -11.53
N LEU A 86 -18.05 -1.35 -11.56
CA LEU A 86 -19.46 -1.47 -11.95
C LEU A 86 -19.62 -2.03 -13.37
N GLU A 87 -18.66 -1.71 -14.23
CA GLU A 87 -18.60 -2.13 -15.62
C GLU A 87 -17.93 -3.51 -15.83
N GLY A 88 -17.64 -4.23 -14.74
CA GLY A 88 -17.08 -5.58 -14.74
C GLY A 88 -15.60 -5.65 -15.13
N ILE A 89 -14.89 -4.52 -15.12
CA ILE A 89 -13.48 -4.44 -15.51
C ILE A 89 -12.60 -4.58 -14.27
N PRO A 90 -11.66 -5.54 -14.22
CA PRO A 90 -10.75 -5.65 -13.10
C PRO A 90 -9.83 -4.43 -13.01
N VAL A 91 -9.70 -3.88 -11.81
CA VAL A 91 -8.87 -2.70 -11.55
C VAL A 91 -7.72 -3.06 -10.62
N LEU A 92 -6.53 -2.57 -10.94
CA LEU A 92 -5.39 -2.53 -10.04
C LEU A 92 -5.19 -1.07 -9.60
N ASN A 93 -5.53 -0.77 -8.35
CA ASN A 93 -5.25 0.55 -7.78
C ASN A 93 -3.85 0.58 -7.17
N ILE A 94 -3.04 1.57 -7.55
CA ILE A 94 -1.66 1.69 -7.05
C ILE A 94 -1.61 2.00 -5.55
N ASN A 95 -2.59 2.74 -5.02
CA ASN A 95 -2.69 3.01 -3.60
C ASN A 95 -3.03 1.74 -2.81
N ASP A 96 -3.92 0.90 -3.34
CA ASP A 96 -4.27 -0.38 -2.71
C ASP A 96 -3.07 -1.33 -2.72
N LEU A 97 -2.31 -1.36 -3.82
CA LEU A 97 -1.06 -2.12 -3.90
C LEU A 97 -0.04 -1.62 -2.87
N SER A 98 0.16 -0.31 -2.74
CA SER A 98 1.05 0.29 -1.75
C SER A 98 0.64 -0.12 -0.32
N ASN A 99 -0.66 -0.10 -0.02
CA ASN A 99 -1.18 -0.55 1.26
C ASN A 99 -0.98 -2.05 1.49
N ALA A 100 -1.15 -2.88 0.46
CA ALA A 100 -0.96 -4.33 0.56
C ALA A 100 0.52 -4.73 0.77
N LEU A 101 1.46 -3.87 0.37
CA LEU A 101 2.90 -4.08 0.60
C LEU A 101 3.35 -3.65 2.00
N LYS A 102 2.51 -2.96 2.77
CA LYS A 102 2.83 -2.63 4.16
C LYS A 102 2.88 -3.92 4.98
N ALA A 103 3.81 -3.98 5.94
CA ALA A 103 3.92 -5.13 6.82
C ALA A 103 2.57 -5.41 7.50
N VAL A 104 2.05 -6.62 7.30
CA VAL A 104 0.84 -7.10 7.97
C VAL A 104 1.30 -7.71 9.29
N ILE A 105 1.32 -6.87 10.32
CA ILE A 105 1.40 -7.31 11.70
C ILE A 105 -0.04 -7.44 12.21
N LEU A 106 -0.38 -8.55 12.88
CA LEU A 106 -1.71 -8.81 13.43
C LEU A 106 -1.68 -8.96 14.96
N PRO A 107 -2.80 -8.70 15.67
CA PRO A 107 -2.93 -9.06 17.07
C PRO A 107 -2.62 -10.54 17.31
N GLY A 108 -1.80 -10.83 18.33
CA GLY A 108 -1.32 -12.17 18.66
C GLY A 108 -0.01 -12.57 17.98
N GLU A 109 0.49 -11.79 17.02
CA GLU A 109 1.81 -12.02 16.43
C GLU A 109 2.92 -11.49 17.33
N GLU A 110 4.09 -12.10 17.19
CA GLU A 110 5.29 -11.70 17.90
C GLU A 110 6.20 -10.91 16.96
N MET A 111 6.84 -9.87 17.47
CA MET A 111 7.83 -9.11 16.72
C MET A 111 8.97 -8.65 17.62
N ASN A 112 10.16 -8.52 17.05
CA ASN A 112 11.30 -7.91 17.73
C ASN A 112 11.33 -6.42 17.42
N THR A 113 11.46 -5.58 18.44
CA THR A 113 11.57 -4.15 18.25
C THR A 113 12.51 -3.53 19.29
N GLN A 114 13.17 -2.44 18.94
CA GLN A 114 14.00 -1.68 19.87
C GLN A 114 13.16 -0.58 20.50
N ILE A 115 13.08 -0.54 21.82
CA ILE A 115 12.41 0.56 22.51
C ILE A 115 13.33 1.79 22.42
N ILE A 116 12.83 2.86 21.83
CA ILE A 116 13.62 4.06 21.53
C ILE A 116 13.44 5.11 22.63
N LYS A 117 12.21 5.27 23.13
CA LYS A 117 11.89 6.32 24.12
C LYS A 117 10.70 5.94 24.99
N GLU A 118 10.43 6.77 25.99
CA GLU A 118 9.27 6.68 26.87
C GLU A 118 7.96 6.95 26.12
N GLY A 119 6.90 6.24 26.52
CA GLY A 119 5.55 6.44 26.04
C GLY A 119 4.79 7.54 26.78
N LYS A 120 3.49 7.64 26.50
CA LYS A 120 2.63 8.63 27.15
C LYS A 120 2.37 8.26 28.61
N GLU A 121 2.10 6.98 28.87
CA GLU A 121 1.95 6.46 30.21
C GLU A 121 3.30 5.99 30.78
N PRO A 122 3.54 6.08 32.11
CA PRO A 122 4.84 5.80 32.71
C PRO A 122 5.43 4.40 32.40
N GLU A 123 4.58 3.38 32.27
CA GLU A 123 5.02 2.01 31.96
C GLU A 123 5.27 1.77 30.46
N GLN A 124 4.94 2.72 29.59
CA GLN A 124 5.02 2.54 28.15
C GLN A 124 6.42 2.84 27.60
N GLY A 125 6.81 2.03 26.62
CA GLY A 125 7.89 2.35 25.69
C GLY A 125 7.34 2.62 24.29
N ILE A 126 8.06 3.42 23.50
CA ILE A 126 7.76 3.66 22.09
C ILE A 126 8.88 3.10 21.22
N ALA A 127 8.48 2.38 20.18
CA ALA A 127 9.33 1.98 19.07
C ALA A 127 8.70 2.41 17.74
N TYR A 128 9.47 2.30 16.65
CA TYR A 128 9.00 2.60 15.30
C TYR A 128 9.41 1.48 14.36
N LEU A 129 8.53 1.17 13.38
CA LEU A 129 8.93 0.42 12.19
C LEU A 129 9.68 1.32 11.22
N ASP A 130 10.36 0.71 10.25
CA ASP A 130 11.10 1.41 9.19
C ASP A 130 10.19 2.32 8.33
N ASP A 131 8.90 2.01 8.25
CA ASP A 131 7.89 2.79 7.53
C ASP A 131 7.29 3.95 8.37
N GLY A 132 7.77 4.14 9.60
CA GLY A 132 7.31 5.17 10.53
C GLY A 132 6.09 4.78 11.37
N THR A 133 5.55 3.57 11.23
CA THR A 133 4.46 3.07 12.10
C THR A 133 4.91 3.07 13.56
N MET A 134 4.16 3.76 14.42
CA MET A 134 4.47 3.85 15.85
C MET A 134 4.00 2.60 16.58
N ILE A 135 4.89 2.04 17.41
CA ILE A 135 4.60 0.89 18.26
C ILE A 135 4.62 1.37 19.72
N VAL A 136 3.51 1.21 20.42
CA VAL A 136 3.40 1.49 21.85
C VAL A 136 3.46 0.16 22.60
N VAL A 137 4.43 0.02 23.48
CA VAL A 137 4.72 -1.21 24.21
C VAL A 137 4.44 -1.03 25.69
N GLU A 138 3.44 -1.73 26.21
CA GLU A 138 3.18 -1.85 27.65
C GLU A 138 4.35 -2.57 28.34
N ASP A 139 4.69 -2.11 29.54
CA ASP A 139 5.91 -2.48 30.29
C ASP A 139 7.23 -2.22 29.52
N GLY A 140 7.17 -1.44 28.44
CA GLY A 140 8.30 -1.16 27.55
C GLY A 140 9.31 -0.19 28.15
N HIS A 141 8.91 0.66 29.10
CA HIS A 141 9.78 1.69 29.70
C HIS A 141 11.10 1.11 30.25
N LYS A 142 11.03 -0.06 30.91
CA LYS A 142 12.19 -0.75 31.51
C LYS A 142 13.22 -1.26 30.48
N TYR A 143 12.86 -1.22 29.20
CA TYR A 143 13.63 -1.76 28.09
C TYR A 143 14.08 -0.69 27.09
N ILE A 144 14.01 0.59 27.45
CA ILE A 144 14.54 1.68 26.61
C ILE A 144 16.01 1.41 26.23
N GLY A 145 16.31 1.60 24.95
CA GLY A 145 17.60 1.31 24.33
C GLY A 145 17.80 -0.17 23.95
N LYS A 146 16.95 -1.09 24.41
CA LYS A 146 17.11 -2.54 24.20
C LYS A 146 16.16 -3.07 23.13
N LYS A 147 16.60 -4.13 22.45
CA LYS A 147 15.75 -4.95 21.57
C LYS A 147 14.97 -5.96 22.39
N VAL A 148 13.65 -5.97 22.24
CA VAL A 148 12.72 -6.85 22.96
C VAL A 148 11.78 -7.55 22.00
N ASN A 149 11.42 -8.78 22.32
CA ASN A 149 10.28 -9.45 21.68
C ASN A 149 9.00 -9.00 22.36
N ILE A 150 8.07 -8.48 21.56
CA ILE A 150 6.76 -8.06 22.02
C ILE A 150 5.68 -8.95 21.40
N LEU A 151 4.58 -9.11 22.13
CA LEU A 151 3.35 -9.68 21.62
C LEU A 151 2.42 -8.53 21.25
N VAL A 152 1.95 -8.51 20.01
CA VAL A 152 1.03 -7.48 19.52
C VAL A 152 -0.34 -7.71 20.13
N THR A 153 -0.90 -6.71 20.78
CA THR A 153 -2.21 -6.79 21.46
C THR A 153 -3.32 -6.19 20.61
N SER A 154 -3.08 -5.05 19.98
CA SER A 154 -4.06 -4.40 19.11
C SER A 154 -3.40 -3.47 18.09
N ILE A 155 -4.19 -3.03 17.12
CA ILE A 155 -3.75 -2.12 16.06
C ILE A 155 -4.81 -1.04 15.92
N LEU A 156 -4.36 0.20 15.90
CA LEU A 156 -5.22 1.36 15.74
C LEU A 156 -4.83 2.11 14.47
N GLN A 157 -5.78 2.27 13.56
CA GLN A 157 -5.63 3.13 12.40
C GLN A 157 -6.21 4.50 12.74
N THR A 158 -5.41 5.55 12.60
CA THR A 158 -5.84 6.95 12.75
C THR A 158 -5.63 7.71 11.44
N PRO A 159 -6.24 8.89 11.26
CA PRO A 159 -5.97 9.75 10.10
C PRO A 159 -4.49 10.18 9.99
N ALA A 160 -3.77 10.26 11.11
CA ALA A 160 -2.36 10.64 11.16
C ALA A 160 -1.41 9.47 10.87
N GLY A 161 -1.91 8.23 10.88
CA GLY A 161 -1.09 7.04 10.63
C GLY A 161 -1.58 5.79 11.36
N ARG A 162 -0.79 4.73 11.23
CA ARG A 162 -1.02 3.45 11.89
C ARG A 162 -0.24 3.40 13.21
N MET A 163 -0.89 2.88 14.25
CA MET A 163 -0.31 2.62 15.55
C MET A 163 -0.48 1.14 15.90
N ILE A 164 0.56 0.52 16.43
CA ILE A 164 0.56 -0.86 16.91
C ILE A 164 0.71 -0.82 18.42
N PHE A 165 -0.09 -1.60 19.13
CA PHE A 165 0.03 -1.78 20.57
C PHE A 165 0.53 -3.19 20.85
N GLY A 166 1.41 -3.32 21.82
CA GLY A 166 1.91 -4.62 22.26
C GLY A 166 2.37 -4.58 23.70
N ARG A 167 2.79 -5.74 24.20
CA ARG A 167 3.39 -5.89 25.53
C ARG A 167 4.66 -6.72 25.43
N VAL A 168 5.61 -6.48 26.33
CA VAL A 168 6.85 -7.26 26.37
C VAL A 168 6.51 -8.74 26.63
N LYS A 169 7.04 -9.63 25.79
CA LYS A 169 6.82 -11.07 25.96
C LYS A 169 7.58 -11.55 27.19
N SER A 170 6.84 -11.97 28.21
CA SER A 170 7.41 -12.50 29.45
C SER A 170 7.75 -13.99 29.31
N VAL A 171 8.58 -14.52 30.22
CA VAL A 171 8.88 -15.97 30.29
C VAL A 171 7.60 -16.82 30.47
N ARG A 172 6.53 -16.26 31.05
CA ARG A 172 5.24 -16.95 31.24
C ARG A 172 4.52 -17.22 29.91
N ASP A 173 4.66 -16.34 28.92
CA ASP A 173 3.98 -16.48 27.62
C ASP A 173 4.55 -17.64 26.76
N ARG A 174 5.80 -18.08 27.04
CA ARG A 174 6.40 -19.26 26.36
C ARG A 174 5.69 -20.56 26.74
N LYS A 175 5.37 -20.74 28.03
CA LYS A 175 4.72 -21.97 28.54
C LYS A 175 3.29 -22.15 28.01
N SER A 176 2.54 -21.05 27.84
CA SER A 176 1.18 -21.08 27.29
C SER A 176 1.14 -21.46 25.81
N ASN A 177 2.14 -21.06 25.01
CA ASN A 177 2.24 -21.44 23.60
C ASN A 177 2.75 -22.87 23.41
N GLU A 178 3.67 -23.35 24.26
CA GLU A 178 4.07 -24.77 24.27
C GLU A 178 2.88 -25.69 24.60
N PHE A 179 2.09 -25.37 25.63
CA PHE A 179 0.89 -26.13 25.98
C PHE A 179 -0.14 -26.17 24.84
N LYS A 180 -0.40 -25.04 24.18
CA LYS A 180 -1.33 -24.99 23.04
C LYS A 180 -0.84 -25.83 21.85
N ASN A 181 0.46 -25.84 21.57
CA ASN A 181 1.03 -26.65 20.49
C ASN A 181 0.98 -28.15 20.80
N VAL A 182 1.20 -28.56 22.05
CA VAL A 182 1.09 -29.95 22.49
C VAL A 182 -0.36 -30.46 22.36
N VAL A 183 -1.35 -29.68 22.80
CA VAL A 183 -2.77 -30.04 22.67
C VAL A 183 -3.19 -30.14 21.19
N ARG A 184 -2.68 -29.26 20.32
CA ARG A 184 -2.99 -29.29 18.88
C ARG A 184 -2.42 -30.53 18.17
N LEU A 185 -1.28 -31.04 18.65
CA LEU A 185 -0.64 -32.25 18.14
C LEU A 185 -1.33 -33.53 18.66
N SER A 186 -1.89 -33.52 19.87
CA SER A 186 -2.63 -34.68 20.41
C SER A 186 -4.02 -34.85 19.80
N SER A 187 -4.64 -33.79 19.27
CA SER A 187 -5.97 -33.84 18.63
C SER A 187 -5.97 -34.22 17.14
N ARG A 188 -4.81 -34.61 16.59
CA ARG A 188 -4.66 -35.10 15.20
C ARG A 188 -4.40 -36.61 15.11
N LYS A 189 -4.62 -37.36 16.20
CA LYS A 189 -4.65 -38.82 16.21
C LYS A 189 -6.08 -39.30 16.39
#